data_AF-A0A5K3FUV7-F1
#
_entry.id   AF-A0A5K3FUV7-F1
#
_cell.length_a   1.000
_cell.length_b   1.000
_cell.length_c   1.000
_cell.angle_alpha   90.00
_cell.angle_beta   90.00
_cell.angle_gamma   90.00
#
_symmetry.space_group_name_H-M   'P 1'
#
loop_
_entity.id
_entity.type
_entity.pdbx_description
1 polymer ?
#
loop_
_entity_poly.entity_id
_entity_poly.type
_entity_poly.pdbx_seq_one_letter_code
_entity_poly.pdbx_strand_id
1 'polypeptide(L)'
;MVAITALAHLQAAIIYIMDLSEQCGYSIQQQLSLFKSLRPLFNNKPLLIVANKTDVKNLASISDEDRELITSVCRMPGDESGPGGDEERPLFLEMSTLLGEGVMEVRSRACDDLLARRIEAKLRAGAASLRDGSIANRLYIARPKVAAADRPPNIPESVLEKRKLKRAAPDDSETSAMDVDGQPPPAKRPMTMRDRELAEGDDFYLNLRDHWLLKNPHERNDVIPEIFDGHNVIDFFDEDIEARLNELEEQERALEEAGFYEEEEDPDDAHPEMQELRATAKKIREARALRILESQARKKKEKGRISRADKGVSGKQMKSELGKLGLPLDISAEVGRSRSRKASAVERAKTPDPSHVAAVERSQRPRSRLGVRDEAMHKEAMQRSRLAARKFAAKSRKGEADRHIPDLKPKHLFSGKRSIGKTERR
;
A
#
# COMPACT_ATOMS: atom_id res chain seq x y z
N MET A 1 -35.80 -39.72 -37.03
CA MET A 1 -34.36 -39.55 -37.32
C MET A 1 -33.62 -38.94 -36.14
N VAL A 2 -33.96 -37.73 -35.66
CA VAL A 2 -33.22 -37.03 -34.58
C VAL A 2 -33.14 -37.82 -33.25
N ALA A 3 -34.22 -38.46 -32.81
CA ALA A 3 -34.19 -39.26 -31.58
C ALA A 3 -33.26 -40.48 -31.68
N ILE A 4 -33.26 -41.16 -32.84
CA ILE A 4 -32.43 -42.34 -33.09
C ILE A 4 -30.95 -41.94 -33.15
N THR A 5 -30.62 -40.81 -33.79
CA THR A 5 -29.22 -40.33 -33.84
C THR A 5 -28.70 -39.94 -32.46
N ALA A 6 -29.53 -39.29 -31.62
CA ALA A 6 -29.19 -38.98 -30.25
C ALA A 6 -28.94 -40.26 -29.42
N LEU A 7 -29.83 -41.25 -29.53
CA LEU A 7 -29.70 -42.54 -28.86
C LEU A 7 -28.49 -43.34 -29.33
N ALA A 8 -28.04 -43.20 -30.58
CA ALA A 8 -26.84 -43.86 -31.06
C ALA A 8 -25.56 -43.21 -30.49
N HIS A 9 -25.43 -41.88 -30.60
CA HIS A 9 -24.13 -41.19 -30.38
C HIS A 9 -23.89 -40.68 -28.95
N LEU A 10 -24.93 -40.39 -28.16
CA LEU A 10 -24.74 -39.83 -26.82
C LEU A 10 -24.34 -40.91 -25.80
N GLN A 11 -23.26 -40.67 -25.05
CA GLN A 11 -22.82 -41.50 -23.92
C GLN A 11 -23.47 -41.02 -22.62
N ALA A 12 -24.76 -41.33 -22.47
CA ALA A 12 -25.61 -40.94 -21.35
C ALA A 12 -26.46 -42.11 -20.85
N ALA A 13 -27.11 -41.91 -19.70
CA ALA A 13 -28.13 -42.81 -19.19
C ALA A 13 -29.39 -42.64 -20.03
N ILE A 14 -30.05 -43.77 -20.31
CA ILE A 14 -31.29 -43.80 -21.08
C ILE A 14 -32.42 -44.09 -20.10
N ILE A 15 -33.37 -43.16 -20.04
CA ILE A 15 -34.59 -43.31 -19.25
C ILE A 15 -35.72 -43.62 -20.22
N TYR A 16 -36.27 -44.82 -20.13
CA TYR A 16 -37.43 -45.24 -20.90
C TYR A 16 -38.69 -45.01 -20.06
N ILE A 17 -39.48 -44.02 -20.46
CA ILE A 17 -40.71 -43.66 -19.75
C ILE A 17 -41.86 -44.49 -20.32
N MET A 18 -42.53 -45.23 -19.46
CA MET A 18 -43.69 -46.06 -19.75
C MET A 18 -44.92 -45.49 -19.05
N ASP A 19 -46.10 -45.60 -19.66
CA ASP A 19 -47.38 -45.18 -19.06
C ASP A 19 -48.26 -46.40 -18.78
N LEU A 20 -48.44 -46.71 -17.50
CA LEU A 20 -49.26 -47.84 -17.02
C LEU A 20 -50.76 -47.58 -17.14
N SER A 21 -51.17 -46.32 -17.32
CA SER A 21 -52.58 -45.93 -17.42
C SER A 21 -53.17 -46.14 -18.81
N GLU A 22 -52.35 -46.44 -19.82
CA GLU A 22 -52.69 -46.56 -21.25
C GLU A 22 -53.31 -45.29 -21.88
N GLN A 23 -53.30 -44.17 -21.16
CA GLN A 23 -53.80 -42.87 -21.65
C GLN A 23 -52.98 -42.33 -22.83
N CYS A 24 -51.77 -42.86 -23.06
CA CYS A 24 -50.95 -42.52 -24.21
C CYS A 24 -51.45 -43.14 -25.53
N GLY A 25 -52.54 -43.93 -25.51
CA GLY A 25 -53.13 -44.53 -26.71
C GLY A 25 -52.46 -45.82 -27.20
N TYR A 26 -51.54 -46.38 -26.40
CA TYR A 26 -50.82 -47.62 -26.70
C TYR A 26 -50.89 -48.57 -25.50
N SER A 27 -51.09 -49.87 -25.75
CA SER A 27 -51.14 -50.88 -24.68
C SER A 27 -49.75 -51.18 -24.11
N ILE A 28 -49.70 -51.72 -22.89
CA ILE A 28 -48.44 -52.10 -22.22
C ILE A 28 -47.60 -53.05 -23.09
N GLN A 29 -48.25 -54.01 -23.76
CA GLN A 29 -47.60 -54.95 -24.67
C GLN A 29 -46.93 -54.26 -25.88
N GLN A 30 -47.58 -53.24 -26.44
CA GLN A 30 -47.02 -52.45 -27.54
C GLN A 30 -45.82 -51.62 -27.07
N GLN A 31 -45.92 -51.01 -25.88
CA GLN A 31 -44.83 -50.26 -25.26
C GLN A 31 -43.61 -51.16 -24.99
N LEU A 32 -43.81 -52.39 -24.52
CA LEU A 32 -42.73 -53.37 -24.33
C LEU A 32 -42.17 -53.92 -25.65
N SER A 33 -43.01 -54.08 -26.67
CA SER A 33 -42.56 -54.48 -28.02
C SER A 33 -41.62 -53.43 -28.62
N LEU A 34 -41.97 -52.14 -28.49
CA LEU A 34 -41.10 -51.04 -28.90
C LEU A 34 -39.78 -51.07 -28.14
N PHE A 35 -39.81 -51.26 -26.83
CA PHE A 35 -38.60 -51.40 -26.02
C PHE A 35 -37.68 -52.53 -26.51
N LYS A 36 -38.24 -53.72 -26.78
CA LYS A 36 -37.50 -54.87 -27.34
C LYS A 36 -36.89 -54.54 -28.69
N SER A 37 -37.59 -53.80 -29.55
CA SER A 37 -37.09 -53.40 -30.87
C SER A 37 -35.92 -52.41 -30.79
N LEU A 38 -35.91 -51.53 -29.78
CA LEU A 38 -34.86 -50.52 -29.57
C LEU A 38 -33.66 -51.04 -28.76
N ARG A 39 -33.80 -52.18 -28.07
CA ARG A 39 -32.74 -52.77 -27.21
C ARG A 39 -31.34 -52.83 -27.85
N PRO A 40 -31.15 -53.17 -29.14
CA PRO A 40 -29.83 -53.20 -29.76
C PRO A 40 -29.10 -51.85 -29.79
N LEU A 41 -29.82 -50.73 -29.69
CA LEU A 41 -29.26 -49.38 -29.69
C LEU A 41 -28.72 -48.96 -28.31
N PHE A 42 -29.04 -49.71 -27.26
CA PHE A 42 -28.73 -49.36 -25.87
C PHE A 42 -27.44 -50.01 -25.35
N ASN A 43 -26.69 -50.70 -26.22
CA ASN A 43 -25.44 -51.37 -25.85
C ASN A 43 -24.45 -50.40 -25.19
N ASN A 44 -23.85 -50.85 -24.08
CA ASN A 44 -22.90 -50.11 -23.23
C ASN A 44 -23.47 -48.87 -22.51
N LYS A 45 -24.79 -48.66 -22.47
CA LYS A 45 -25.43 -47.53 -21.78
C LYS A 45 -26.25 -48.01 -20.58
N PRO A 46 -26.23 -47.31 -19.42
CA PRO A 46 -27.12 -47.65 -18.31
C PRO A 46 -28.56 -47.32 -18.70
N LEU A 47 -29.47 -48.25 -18.43
CA LEU A 47 -30.87 -48.15 -18.83
C LEU A 47 -31.79 -48.27 -17.61
N LEU A 48 -32.74 -47.34 -17.52
CA LEU A 48 -33.74 -47.25 -16.46
C LEU A 48 -35.12 -47.22 -17.10
N ILE A 49 -36.01 -48.12 -16.69
CA ILE A 49 -37.42 -48.10 -17.08
C ILE A 49 -38.21 -47.43 -15.97
N VAL A 50 -38.96 -46.40 -16.34
CA VAL A 50 -39.70 -45.58 -15.37
C VAL A 50 -41.17 -45.55 -15.75
N ALA A 51 -42.03 -46.02 -14.85
CA ALA A 51 -43.47 -45.89 -15.00
C ALA A 51 -43.92 -44.50 -14.51
N ASN A 52 -44.48 -43.71 -15.41
CA ASN A 52 -45.07 -42.41 -15.08
C ASN A 52 -46.58 -42.55 -14.84
N LYS A 53 -47.17 -41.57 -14.15
CA LYS A 53 -48.60 -41.50 -13.76
C LYS A 53 -49.06 -42.58 -12.79
N THR A 54 -48.23 -42.88 -11.80
CA THR A 54 -48.58 -43.81 -10.72
C THR A 54 -49.81 -43.36 -9.92
N ASP A 55 -50.10 -42.06 -9.90
CA ASP A 55 -51.34 -41.49 -9.33
C ASP A 55 -52.63 -42.08 -9.91
N VAL A 56 -52.61 -42.54 -11.18
CA VAL A 56 -53.78 -43.14 -11.84
C VAL A 56 -53.79 -44.65 -11.69
N LYS A 57 -52.64 -45.31 -11.93
CA LYS A 57 -52.48 -46.76 -11.78
C LYS A 57 -51.08 -47.08 -11.24
N ASN A 58 -51.05 -47.73 -10.08
CA ASN A 58 -49.83 -48.29 -9.48
C ASN A 58 -49.56 -49.71 -9.99
N LEU A 59 -48.31 -50.17 -9.88
CA LEU A 59 -47.94 -51.55 -10.25
C LEU A 59 -48.74 -52.61 -9.47
N ALA A 60 -49.13 -52.30 -8.23
CA ALA A 60 -50.00 -53.12 -7.39
C ALA A 60 -51.47 -53.23 -7.88
N SER A 61 -51.87 -52.50 -8.92
CA SER A 61 -53.23 -52.54 -9.49
C SER A 61 -53.33 -53.16 -10.90
N ILE A 62 -52.20 -53.59 -11.48
CA ILE A 62 -52.13 -54.16 -12.84
C ILE A 62 -52.53 -55.65 -12.85
N SER A 63 -52.99 -56.14 -14.00
CA SER A 63 -53.21 -57.57 -14.28
C SER A 63 -51.93 -58.40 -14.06
N ASP A 64 -52.09 -59.63 -13.63
CA ASP A 64 -50.92 -60.50 -13.37
C ASP A 64 -50.17 -60.85 -14.68
N GLU A 65 -50.85 -60.88 -15.82
CA GLU A 65 -50.24 -61.08 -17.16
C GLU A 65 -49.28 -59.95 -17.53
N ASP A 66 -49.68 -58.69 -17.36
CA ASP A 66 -48.84 -57.54 -17.71
C ASP A 66 -47.70 -57.35 -16.69
N ARG A 67 -47.90 -57.75 -15.43
CA ARG A 67 -46.84 -57.80 -14.42
C ARG A 67 -45.77 -58.81 -14.76
N GLU A 68 -46.14 -60.00 -15.22
CA GLU A 68 -45.19 -61.01 -15.67
C GLU A 68 -44.37 -60.50 -16.86
N LEU A 69 -45.01 -59.80 -17.79
CA LEU A 69 -44.32 -59.18 -18.92
C LEU A 69 -43.30 -58.12 -18.47
N ILE A 70 -43.66 -57.25 -17.52
CA ILE A 70 -42.75 -56.23 -16.98
C ILE A 70 -41.60 -56.88 -16.21
N THR A 71 -41.89 -57.89 -15.39
CA THR A 71 -40.91 -58.64 -14.58
C THR A 71 -39.96 -59.46 -15.45
N SER A 72 -40.43 -59.94 -16.61
CA SER A 72 -39.57 -60.65 -17.57
C SER A 72 -38.49 -59.74 -18.19
N VAL A 73 -38.79 -58.43 -18.29
CA VAL A 73 -37.93 -57.44 -18.94
C VAL A 73 -37.10 -56.64 -17.93
N CYS A 74 -37.63 -56.39 -16.73
CA CYS A 74 -37.05 -55.46 -15.76
C CYS A 74 -36.65 -56.15 -14.46
N ARG A 75 -35.71 -55.54 -13.73
CA ARG A 75 -35.41 -55.86 -12.33
C ARG A 75 -36.26 -54.98 -11.42
N MET A 76 -36.91 -55.60 -10.44
CA MET A 76 -37.69 -54.90 -9.43
C MET A 76 -36.79 -54.29 -8.34
N PRO A 77 -37.18 -53.16 -7.74
CA PRO A 77 -36.43 -52.55 -6.64
C PRO A 77 -36.50 -53.46 -5.41
N GLY A 78 -35.41 -54.18 -5.12
CA GLY A 78 -35.29 -55.06 -3.95
C GLY A 78 -34.78 -56.48 -4.23
N ASP A 79 -34.78 -56.94 -5.48
CA ASP A 79 -34.19 -58.24 -5.83
C ASP A 79 -32.67 -58.12 -5.82
N GLU A 80 -31.98 -58.53 -4.75
CA GLU A 80 -30.54 -58.76 -4.76
C GLU A 80 -30.21 -60.02 -5.57
N SER A 81 -30.11 -59.89 -6.89
CA SER A 81 -29.46 -60.93 -7.69
C SER A 81 -27.97 -60.96 -7.35
N GLY A 82 -27.52 -62.12 -6.88
CA GLY A 82 -26.14 -62.42 -6.50
C GLY A 82 -25.13 -62.28 -7.66
N PRO A 83 -23.84 -62.52 -7.35
CA PRO A 83 -22.72 -62.30 -8.26
C PRO A 83 -22.78 -63.30 -9.43
N GLY A 84 -23.45 -62.91 -10.52
CA GLY A 84 -23.61 -63.73 -11.72
C GLY A 84 -24.88 -63.50 -12.55
N GLY A 85 -25.81 -62.64 -12.13
CA GLY A 85 -27.07 -62.39 -12.87
C GLY A 85 -27.02 -61.15 -13.77
N ASP A 86 -27.25 -61.34 -15.08
CA ASP A 86 -27.54 -60.36 -16.14
C ASP A 86 -27.46 -58.86 -15.75
N GLU A 87 -26.26 -58.26 -15.79
CA GLU A 87 -26.05 -56.80 -15.65
C GLU A 87 -26.73 -55.94 -16.76
N GLU A 88 -27.42 -56.61 -17.68
CA GLU A 88 -28.12 -56.03 -18.82
C GLU A 88 -29.61 -55.75 -18.57
N ARG A 89 -30.18 -56.21 -17.45
CA ARG A 89 -31.59 -55.95 -17.15
C ARG A 89 -31.79 -54.58 -16.53
N PRO A 90 -32.67 -53.73 -17.09
CA PRO A 90 -32.92 -52.40 -16.56
C PRO A 90 -33.72 -52.43 -15.26
N LEU A 91 -33.43 -51.47 -14.38
CA LEU A 91 -34.18 -51.25 -13.14
C LEU A 91 -35.55 -50.62 -13.46
N PHE A 92 -36.59 -51.09 -12.79
CA PHE A 92 -37.93 -50.53 -12.83
C PHE A 92 -38.15 -49.56 -11.66
N LEU A 93 -38.58 -48.33 -11.95
CA LEU A 93 -38.96 -47.34 -10.95
C LEU A 93 -40.31 -46.70 -11.27
N GLU A 94 -40.99 -46.21 -10.24
CA GLU A 94 -42.26 -45.50 -10.35
C GLU A 94 -42.04 -44.00 -10.12
N MET A 95 -42.72 -43.16 -10.88
CA MET A 95 -42.76 -41.72 -10.66
C MET A 95 -44.15 -41.14 -10.95
N SER A 96 -44.53 -40.09 -10.21
CA SER A 96 -45.67 -39.24 -10.57
C SER A 96 -45.20 -37.80 -10.68
N THR A 97 -45.38 -37.21 -11.87
CA THR A 97 -45.11 -35.78 -12.08
C THR A 97 -46.17 -34.86 -11.46
N LEU A 98 -47.34 -35.40 -11.12
CA LEU A 98 -48.42 -34.63 -10.50
C LEU A 98 -48.17 -34.43 -9.01
N LEU A 99 -47.82 -35.52 -8.31
CA LEU A 99 -47.53 -35.50 -6.88
C LEU A 99 -46.06 -35.13 -6.58
N GLY A 100 -45.17 -35.24 -7.57
CA GLY A 100 -43.73 -35.04 -7.39
C GLY A 100 -43.04 -36.23 -6.71
N GLU A 101 -43.75 -37.32 -6.45
CA GLU A 101 -43.22 -38.54 -5.85
C GLU A 101 -42.34 -39.32 -6.85
N GLY A 102 -41.23 -39.88 -6.37
CA GLY A 102 -40.30 -40.70 -7.18
C GLY A 102 -39.41 -39.94 -8.17
N VAL A 103 -39.70 -38.66 -8.48
CA VAL A 103 -38.93 -37.86 -9.46
C VAL A 103 -37.46 -37.71 -9.04
N MET A 104 -37.22 -37.39 -7.77
CA MET A 104 -35.85 -37.22 -7.23
C MET A 104 -35.11 -38.55 -7.11
N GLU A 105 -35.82 -39.63 -6.83
CA GLU A 105 -35.25 -40.97 -6.72
C GLU A 105 -34.78 -41.49 -8.09
N VAL A 106 -35.64 -41.39 -9.11
CA VAL A 106 -35.30 -41.71 -10.51
C VAL A 106 -34.08 -40.93 -10.97
N ARG A 107 -34.04 -39.63 -10.69
CA ARG A 107 -32.88 -38.78 -11.01
C ARG A 107 -31.61 -39.28 -10.32
N SER A 108 -31.68 -39.49 -9.00
CA SER A 108 -30.52 -39.90 -8.21
C SER A 108 -29.98 -41.23 -8.71
N ARG A 109 -30.87 -42.20 -8.94
CA ARG A 109 -30.49 -43.53 -9.42
C ARG A 109 -29.88 -43.52 -10.83
N ALA A 110 -30.49 -42.78 -11.76
CA ALA A 110 -29.93 -42.62 -13.10
C ALA A 110 -28.55 -41.94 -13.10
N CYS A 111 -28.35 -40.96 -12.21
CA CYS A 111 -27.06 -40.31 -12.03
C CYS A 111 -26.02 -41.27 -11.44
N ASP A 112 -26.37 -42.03 -10.39
CA ASP A 112 -25.46 -42.95 -9.71
C ASP A 112 -25.01 -44.09 -10.61
N ASP A 113 -25.93 -44.72 -11.36
CA ASP A 113 -25.60 -45.80 -12.30
C ASP A 113 -24.68 -45.31 -13.43
N LEU A 114 -24.90 -44.07 -13.90
CA LEU A 114 -24.03 -43.42 -14.89
C LEU A 114 -22.66 -43.06 -14.29
N LEU A 115 -22.61 -42.58 -13.05
CA LEU A 115 -21.37 -42.26 -12.35
C LEU A 115 -20.54 -43.53 -12.13
N ALA A 116 -21.15 -44.64 -11.72
CA ALA A 116 -20.48 -45.92 -11.53
C ALA A 116 -19.75 -46.37 -12.81
N ARG A 117 -20.45 -46.40 -13.96
CA ARG A 117 -19.86 -46.76 -15.25
C ARG A 117 -18.78 -45.77 -15.71
N ARG A 118 -18.98 -44.47 -15.47
CA ARG A 118 -17.98 -43.44 -15.80
C ARG A 118 -16.73 -43.54 -14.93
N ILE A 119 -16.88 -43.87 -13.65
CA ILE A 119 -15.77 -44.12 -12.74
C ILE A 119 -15.02 -45.36 -13.20
N GLU A 120 -15.70 -46.45 -13.55
CA GLU A 120 -15.07 -47.66 -14.08
C GLU A 120 -14.28 -47.37 -15.38
N ALA A 121 -14.89 -46.67 -16.33
CA ALA A 121 -14.21 -46.25 -17.56
C ALA A 121 -13.00 -45.34 -17.27
N LYS A 122 -13.11 -44.42 -16.31
CA LYS A 122 -12.01 -43.57 -15.85
C LYS A 122 -10.94 -44.35 -15.10
N LEU A 123 -11.26 -45.40 -14.37
CA LEU A 123 -10.27 -46.27 -13.72
C LEU A 123 -9.53 -47.11 -14.78
N ARG A 124 -10.26 -47.64 -15.77
CA ARG A 124 -9.69 -48.40 -16.89
C ARG A 124 -8.77 -47.54 -17.76
N ALA A 125 -9.21 -46.34 -18.14
CA ALA A 125 -8.42 -45.40 -18.95
C ALA A 125 -7.33 -44.67 -18.13
N GLY A 126 -7.65 -44.36 -16.88
CA GLY A 126 -6.84 -43.59 -15.95
C GLY A 126 -5.82 -44.41 -15.17
N ALA A 127 -5.66 -45.71 -15.42
CA ALA A 127 -4.58 -46.52 -14.83
C ALA A 127 -3.19 -45.89 -15.06
N ALA A 128 -3.02 -45.10 -16.14
CA ALA A 128 -1.82 -44.27 -16.38
C ALA A 128 -1.86 -42.93 -15.63
N SER A 129 -2.98 -42.20 -15.65
CA SER A 129 -3.11 -40.87 -15.01
C SER A 129 -3.17 -40.92 -13.47
N LEU A 130 -3.64 -42.02 -12.89
CA LEU A 130 -3.63 -42.27 -11.45
C LEU A 130 -2.20 -42.54 -10.93
N ARG A 131 -1.31 -43.07 -11.79
CA ARG A 131 0.13 -43.23 -11.48
C ARG A 131 0.86 -41.89 -11.44
N ASP A 132 0.45 -40.92 -12.26
CA ASP A 132 1.03 -39.56 -12.29
C ASP A 132 0.60 -38.67 -11.10
N GLY A 133 -0.11 -39.20 -10.11
CA GLY A 133 -0.34 -38.55 -8.81
C GLY A 133 -1.28 -37.33 -8.80
N SER A 134 -1.64 -36.76 -9.95
CA SER A 134 -2.42 -35.51 -10.04
C SER A 134 -3.80 -35.61 -9.35
N ILE A 135 -4.53 -36.70 -9.59
CA ILE A 135 -5.87 -36.94 -9.00
C ILE A 135 -5.75 -37.67 -7.65
N ALA A 136 -4.82 -38.63 -7.54
CA ALA A 136 -4.64 -39.43 -6.33
C ALA A 136 -4.35 -38.56 -5.08
N ASN A 137 -3.58 -37.48 -5.25
CA ASN A 137 -3.28 -36.53 -4.17
C ASN A 137 -4.52 -35.79 -3.65
N ARG A 138 -5.58 -35.61 -4.46
CA ARG A 138 -6.83 -34.96 -4.04
C ARG A 138 -7.79 -35.92 -3.33
N LEU A 139 -7.77 -37.20 -3.71
CA LEU A 139 -8.57 -38.23 -3.02
C LEU A 139 -7.96 -38.64 -1.68
N TYR A 140 -6.64 -38.50 -1.52
CA TYR A 140 -5.96 -38.87 -0.30
C TYR A 140 -6.30 -37.91 0.86
N ILE A 141 -7.02 -38.41 1.85
CA ILE A 141 -7.27 -37.70 3.11
C ILE A 141 -6.16 -38.08 4.11
N ALA A 142 -5.30 -37.11 4.43
CA ALA A 142 -4.21 -37.30 5.37
C ALA A 142 -4.74 -37.57 6.78
N ARG A 143 -4.33 -38.70 7.37
CA ARG A 143 -4.65 -39.04 8.76
C ARG A 143 -3.44 -38.73 9.66
N PRO A 144 -3.62 -37.99 10.76
CA PRO A 144 -2.53 -37.71 11.69
C PRO A 144 -2.06 -39.03 12.35
N LYS A 145 -0.74 -39.24 12.44
CA LYS A 145 -0.17 -40.54 12.86
C LYS A 145 -0.29 -40.81 14.36
N VAL A 146 -0.06 -39.82 15.22
CA VAL A 146 -0.26 -39.86 16.67
C VAL A 146 -0.42 -38.41 17.14
N ALA A 147 -1.48 -38.06 17.85
CA ALA A 147 -1.61 -36.77 18.51
C ALA A 147 -1.03 -36.88 19.93
N ALA A 148 -0.01 -36.09 20.26
CA ALA A 148 0.65 -36.12 21.58
C ALA A 148 -0.16 -35.38 22.68
N ALA A 149 -1.20 -34.63 22.31
CA ALA A 149 -2.08 -33.92 23.22
C ALA A 149 -3.45 -33.69 22.57
N ASP A 150 -4.51 -33.70 23.38
CA ASP A 150 -5.86 -33.35 22.94
C ASP A 150 -5.92 -31.87 22.57
N ARG A 151 -6.16 -31.59 21.29
CA ARG A 151 -6.38 -30.23 20.76
C ARG A 151 -7.85 -30.12 20.33
N PRO A 152 -8.78 -29.95 21.28
CA PRO A 152 -10.18 -29.81 20.95
C PRO A 152 -10.42 -28.51 20.15
N PRO A 153 -11.46 -28.46 19.31
CA PRO A 153 -11.85 -27.21 18.66
C PRO A 153 -12.33 -26.22 19.72
N ASN A 154 -11.66 -25.07 19.85
CA ASN A 154 -12.06 -24.01 20.77
C ASN A 154 -13.15 -23.13 20.13
N ILE A 155 -14.41 -23.50 20.35
CA ILE A 155 -15.57 -22.73 19.89
C ILE A 155 -16.16 -22.02 21.12
N PRO A 156 -16.22 -20.67 21.13
CA PRO A 156 -16.76 -19.94 22.26
C PRO A 156 -18.26 -20.24 22.45
N GLU A 157 -18.69 -20.25 23.71
CA GLU A 157 -20.06 -20.58 24.11
C GLU A 157 -21.12 -19.70 23.42
N SER A 158 -20.83 -18.40 23.25
CA SER A 158 -21.71 -17.45 22.55
C SER A 158 -22.04 -17.86 21.10
N VAL A 159 -21.13 -18.56 20.42
CA VAL A 159 -21.37 -19.07 19.05
C VAL A 159 -22.16 -20.36 19.09
N LEU A 160 -21.93 -21.22 20.09
CA LEU A 160 -22.71 -22.45 20.28
C LEU A 160 -24.17 -22.14 20.62
N GLU A 161 -24.42 -21.19 21.50
CA GLU A 161 -25.77 -20.70 21.82
C GLU A 161 -26.46 -20.13 20.59
N LYS A 162 -25.79 -19.26 19.83
CA LYS A 162 -26.32 -18.74 18.56
C LYS A 162 -26.64 -19.86 17.56
N ARG A 163 -25.83 -20.91 17.49
CA ARG A 163 -26.10 -22.10 16.64
C ARG A 163 -27.29 -22.91 17.16
N LYS A 164 -27.43 -23.08 18.47
CA LYS A 164 -28.60 -23.74 19.09
C LYS A 164 -29.87 -22.95 18.82
N LEU A 165 -29.86 -21.64 19.03
CA LEU A 165 -30.98 -20.73 18.73
C LEU A 165 -31.39 -20.80 17.25
N LYS A 166 -30.43 -20.75 16.32
CA LYS A 166 -30.71 -20.92 14.88
C LYS A 166 -31.28 -22.29 14.52
N ARG A 167 -30.87 -23.35 15.23
CA ARG A 167 -31.43 -24.71 15.01
C ARG A 167 -32.82 -24.87 15.61
N ALA A 168 -33.11 -24.18 16.73
CA ALA A 168 -34.40 -24.22 17.40
C ALA A 168 -35.47 -23.37 16.70
N ALA A 169 -35.06 -22.40 15.88
CA ALA A 169 -35.93 -21.65 14.99
C ALA A 169 -35.66 -22.02 13.52
N PRO A 170 -36.09 -23.20 13.05
CA PRO A 170 -36.11 -23.52 11.63
C PRO A 170 -37.26 -22.74 10.97
N ASP A 171 -36.92 -21.94 9.97
CA ASP A 171 -37.84 -21.31 9.00
C ASP A 171 -38.96 -20.39 9.50
N ASP A 172 -38.69 -19.08 9.37
CA ASP A 172 -39.66 -18.08 8.87
C ASP A 172 -38.94 -16.84 8.27
N SER A 173 -37.67 -16.95 7.86
CA SER A 173 -36.93 -15.80 7.31
C SER A 173 -35.90 -16.11 6.21
N GLU A 174 -36.06 -17.22 5.49
CA GLU A 174 -35.36 -17.43 4.20
C GLU A 174 -36.09 -16.75 3.00
N THR A 175 -37.04 -15.85 3.26
CA THR A 175 -37.62 -14.92 2.26
C THR A 175 -37.02 -13.51 2.34
N SER A 176 -35.77 -13.33 2.81
CA SER A 176 -35.09 -12.02 2.77
C SER A 176 -33.72 -12.06 2.07
N ALA A 177 -33.68 -12.58 0.83
CA ALA A 177 -32.51 -12.45 -0.04
C ALA A 177 -32.89 -12.30 -1.53
N MET A 178 -34.03 -11.66 -1.81
CA MET A 178 -34.16 -10.80 -2.98
C MET A 178 -34.83 -9.51 -2.51
N ASP A 179 -34.15 -8.39 -2.71
CA ASP A 179 -34.71 -7.05 -2.56
C ASP A 179 -35.87 -6.90 -3.55
N VAL A 180 -37.08 -7.24 -3.11
CA VAL A 180 -38.33 -6.83 -3.76
C VAL A 180 -38.73 -5.52 -3.10
N ASP A 181 -38.71 -4.44 -3.89
CA ASP A 181 -39.09 -3.10 -3.47
C ASP A 181 -40.43 -3.10 -2.71
N GLY A 182 -40.42 -2.72 -1.42
CA GLY A 182 -41.62 -2.21 -0.74
C GLY A 182 -42.08 -2.86 0.57
N GLN A 183 -41.41 -3.87 1.13
CA GLN A 183 -41.81 -4.44 2.44
C GLN A 183 -40.78 -4.17 3.54
N PRO A 184 -41.17 -3.60 4.71
CA PRO A 184 -40.24 -3.37 5.81
C PRO A 184 -39.72 -4.69 6.39
N PRO A 185 -38.41 -4.80 6.70
CA PRO A 185 -37.81 -6.04 7.16
C PRO A 185 -38.39 -6.50 8.51
N PRO A 186 -38.43 -7.83 8.77
CA PRO A 186 -38.97 -8.36 10.02
C PRO A 186 -38.18 -7.87 11.24
N ALA A 187 -38.89 -7.77 12.36
CA ALA A 187 -38.47 -7.09 13.57
C ALA A 187 -37.08 -7.52 14.10
N LYS A 188 -36.21 -6.51 14.24
CA LYS A 188 -35.00 -6.46 15.10
C LYS A 188 -33.85 -7.40 14.71
N ARG A 189 -33.40 -7.36 13.46
CA ARG A 189 -31.96 -7.61 13.21
C ARG A 189 -31.16 -6.44 13.79
N PRO A 190 -30.05 -6.67 14.51
CA PRO A 190 -29.17 -5.57 14.92
C PRO A 190 -28.70 -4.84 13.66
N MET A 191 -28.84 -3.51 13.65
CA MET A 191 -28.42 -2.70 12.51
C MET A 191 -26.94 -2.95 12.24
N THR A 192 -26.63 -3.38 11.02
CA THR A 192 -25.25 -3.56 10.60
C THR A 192 -24.62 -2.20 10.35
N MET A 193 -23.29 -2.14 10.31
CA MET A 193 -22.60 -0.88 9.97
C MET A 193 -22.97 -0.37 8.59
N ARG A 194 -23.31 -1.27 7.65
CA ARG A 194 -23.78 -0.90 6.31
C ARG A 194 -25.17 -0.27 6.33
N ASP A 195 -26.06 -0.72 7.21
CA ASP A 195 -27.39 -0.13 7.37
C ASP A 195 -27.29 1.29 7.95
N ARG A 196 -26.31 1.53 8.84
CA ARG A 196 -26.01 2.87 9.38
C ARG A 196 -25.43 3.81 8.33
N GLU A 197 -24.46 3.32 7.54
CA GLU A 197 -23.89 4.06 6.40
C GLU A 197 -25.00 4.50 5.43
N LEU A 198 -25.94 3.61 5.09
CA LEU A 198 -27.05 3.94 4.19
C LEU A 198 -28.03 4.94 4.81
N ALA A 199 -28.26 4.88 6.12
CA ALA A 199 -29.20 5.75 6.83
C ALA A 199 -28.67 7.19 7.00
N GLU A 200 -27.36 7.35 7.26
CA GLU A 200 -26.71 8.64 7.44
C GLU A 200 -26.21 9.25 6.11
N GLY A 201 -26.00 8.42 5.08
CA GLY A 201 -25.64 8.87 3.74
C GLY A 201 -24.29 9.58 3.72
N ASP A 202 -24.27 10.82 3.22
CA ASP A 202 -23.05 11.62 3.06
C ASP A 202 -22.45 12.13 4.38
N ASP A 203 -23.26 12.21 5.46
CA ASP A 203 -22.82 12.67 6.78
C ASP A 203 -22.21 11.54 7.64
N PHE A 204 -22.18 10.31 7.11
CA PHE A 204 -21.64 9.15 7.81
C PHE A 204 -20.12 9.23 7.96
N TYR A 205 -19.63 9.23 9.20
CA TYR A 205 -18.21 9.06 9.53
C TYR A 205 -17.99 7.80 10.38
N LEU A 206 -17.13 6.90 9.90
CA LEU A 206 -16.75 5.69 10.64
C LEU A 206 -15.77 6.03 11.77
N ASN A 207 -16.30 6.16 13.00
CA ASN A 207 -15.45 6.30 14.17
C ASN A 207 -14.92 4.93 14.63
N LEU A 208 -13.63 4.66 14.40
CA LEU A 208 -12.99 3.41 14.81
C LEU A 208 -12.95 3.22 16.34
N ARG A 209 -13.07 4.33 17.08
CA ARG A 209 -12.99 4.33 18.54
C ARG A 209 -14.25 3.74 19.15
N ASP A 210 -15.38 3.75 18.44
CA ASP A 210 -16.74 3.33 18.83
C ASP A 210 -16.94 1.86 19.24
N HIS A 211 -15.92 1.02 19.07
CA HIS A 211 -15.93 -0.37 19.55
C HIS A 211 -14.82 -0.74 20.54
N TRP A 212 -13.95 0.19 20.94
CA TRP A 212 -12.97 -0.03 22.01
C TRP A 212 -13.62 -0.35 23.36
N LEU A 213 -13.01 -1.27 24.09
CA LEU A 213 -13.40 -1.68 25.44
C LEU A 213 -12.36 -1.13 26.42
N LEU A 214 -12.68 0.00 27.05
CA LEU A 214 -11.85 0.66 28.06
C LEU A 214 -12.46 0.49 29.45
N LYS A 215 -11.66 0.68 30.49
CA LYS A 215 -12.13 0.69 31.88
C LYS A 215 -13.18 1.78 32.11
N ASN A 216 -12.91 2.98 31.60
CA ASN A 216 -13.81 4.12 31.65
C ASN A 216 -14.33 4.43 30.23
N PRO A 217 -15.65 4.35 29.99
CA PRO A 217 -16.21 4.59 28.65
C PRO A 217 -16.07 6.02 28.13
N HIS A 218 -15.93 7.01 29.02
CA HIS A 218 -15.88 8.44 28.66
C HIS A 218 -14.57 8.82 27.96
N GLU A 219 -13.45 8.17 28.33
CA GLU A 219 -12.10 8.43 27.81
C GLU A 219 -11.88 7.90 26.39
N ARG A 220 -12.87 7.18 25.86
CA ARG A 220 -12.85 6.54 24.56
C ARG A 220 -12.48 7.48 23.42
N ASN A 221 -12.91 8.74 23.50
CA ASN A 221 -12.71 9.74 22.45
C ASN A 221 -11.58 10.74 22.76
N ASP A 222 -10.81 10.55 23.83
CA ASP A 222 -9.76 11.48 24.24
C ASP A 222 -8.55 11.43 23.30
N VAL A 223 -7.93 12.56 22.98
CA VAL A 223 -6.79 12.58 22.05
C VAL A 223 -5.52 12.16 22.80
N ILE A 224 -4.87 11.09 22.34
CA ILE A 224 -3.59 10.63 22.91
C ILE A 224 -2.47 11.51 22.31
N PRO A 225 -1.65 12.20 23.14
CA PRO A 225 -0.49 12.92 22.63
C PRO A 225 0.56 11.93 22.12
N GLU A 226 0.98 12.08 20.86
CA GLU A 226 1.94 11.16 20.24
C GLU A 226 3.39 11.61 20.43
N ILE A 227 3.65 12.93 20.32
CA ILE A 227 4.99 13.52 20.31
C ILE A 227 5.06 14.65 21.34
N PHE A 228 6.11 14.64 22.15
CA PHE A 228 6.44 15.68 23.10
C PHE A 228 7.93 16.02 23.01
N ASP A 229 8.26 17.29 22.75
CA ASP A 229 9.64 17.80 22.63
C ASP A 229 10.59 16.93 21.79
N GLY A 230 10.11 16.43 20.66
CA GLY A 230 10.88 15.62 19.71
C GLY A 230 11.01 14.14 20.09
N HIS A 231 10.38 13.71 21.18
CA HIS A 231 10.33 12.32 21.63
C HIS A 231 8.91 11.77 21.49
N ASN A 232 8.76 10.45 21.31
CA ASN A 232 7.44 9.83 21.25
C ASN A 232 6.97 9.48 22.66
N VAL A 233 5.71 9.77 22.99
CA VAL A 233 5.14 9.49 24.32
C VAL A 233 5.04 7.98 24.58
N ILE A 234 4.80 7.18 23.55
CA ILE A 234 4.66 5.71 23.67
C ILE A 234 5.93 5.03 24.18
N ASP A 235 7.09 5.61 23.91
CA ASP A 235 8.40 5.07 24.32
C ASP A 235 8.60 5.21 25.85
N PHE A 236 7.82 6.07 26.50
CA PHE A 236 7.86 6.33 27.94
C PHE A 236 6.61 5.83 28.68
N PHE A 237 5.73 5.06 28.04
CA PHE A 237 4.53 4.55 28.69
C PHE A 237 4.77 3.20 29.36
N ASP A 238 4.98 3.20 30.68
CA ASP A 238 5.17 2.01 31.52
C ASP A 238 4.25 2.05 32.76
N GLU A 239 3.80 0.89 33.24
CA GLU A 239 2.99 0.79 34.47
C GLU A 239 3.75 1.28 35.72
N ASP A 240 5.08 1.11 35.73
CA ASP A 240 5.96 1.42 36.87
C ASP A 240 6.70 2.78 36.73
N ILE A 241 6.25 3.68 35.86
CA ILE A 241 6.98 4.93 35.56
C ILE A 241 7.21 5.82 36.79
N GLU A 242 6.23 5.92 37.68
CA GLU A 242 6.32 6.73 38.91
C GLU A 242 7.39 6.18 39.87
N ALA A 243 7.52 4.85 39.96
CA ALA A 243 8.54 4.22 40.80
C ALA A 243 9.95 4.51 40.26
N ARG A 244 10.16 4.36 38.94
CA ARG A 244 11.44 4.68 38.30
C ARG A 244 11.78 6.17 38.39
N LEU A 245 10.78 7.04 38.29
CA LEU A 245 10.98 8.48 38.44
C LEU A 245 11.45 8.83 39.86
N ASN A 246 10.82 8.26 40.89
CA ASN A 246 11.25 8.47 42.28
C ASN A 246 12.69 8.00 42.53
N GLU A 247 13.08 6.84 41.99
CA GLU A 247 14.46 6.35 42.10
C GLU A 247 15.47 7.29 41.41
N LEU A 248 15.11 7.87 40.26
CA LEU A 248 15.95 8.85 39.56
C LEU A 248 16.06 10.16 40.33
N GLU A 249 14.96 10.67 40.89
CA GLU A 249 14.98 11.88 41.72
C GLU A 249 15.83 11.70 42.98
N GLU A 250 15.80 10.52 43.61
CA GLU A 250 16.68 10.20 44.74
C GLU A 250 18.16 10.17 44.34
N GLN A 251 18.47 9.62 43.16
CA GLN A 251 19.83 9.64 42.61
C GLN A 251 20.29 11.06 42.28
N GLU A 252 19.44 11.88 41.68
CA GLU A 252 19.76 13.28 41.37
C GLU A 252 20.00 14.09 42.65
N ARG A 253 19.16 13.94 43.68
CA ARG A 253 19.39 14.58 44.99
C ARG A 253 20.72 14.18 45.60
N ALA A 254 21.10 12.90 45.52
CA ALA A 254 22.40 12.44 46.01
C ALA A 254 23.58 13.05 45.22
N LEU A 255 23.41 13.27 43.90
CA LEU A 255 24.42 13.92 43.05
C LEU A 255 24.54 15.43 43.34
N GLU A 256 23.41 16.10 43.58
CA GLU A 256 23.37 17.50 43.98
C GLU A 256 24.01 17.71 45.36
N GLU A 257 23.69 16.87 46.34
CA GLU A 257 24.33 16.90 47.68
C GLU A 257 25.83 16.64 47.60
N ALA A 258 26.28 15.85 46.63
CA ALA A 258 27.70 15.63 46.35
C ALA A 258 28.38 16.82 45.63
N GLY A 259 27.63 17.85 45.24
CA GLY A 259 28.15 19.05 44.58
C GLY A 259 28.52 18.84 43.11
N PHE A 260 28.02 17.78 42.44
CA PHE A 260 28.41 17.46 41.05
C PHE A 260 28.09 18.56 40.03
N TYR A 261 27.03 19.32 40.29
CA TYR A 261 26.58 20.42 39.42
C TYR A 261 27.06 21.80 39.87
N GLU A 262 27.83 21.90 40.95
CA GLU A 262 28.50 23.15 41.28
C GLU A 262 29.61 23.37 40.25
N GLU A 263 29.42 24.35 39.35
CA GLU A 263 30.49 24.77 38.45
C GLU A 263 31.61 25.35 39.32
N GLU A 264 32.73 24.63 39.43
CA GLU A 264 33.93 25.12 40.10
C GLU A 264 34.40 26.42 39.40
N GLU A 265 34.06 27.57 39.98
CA GLU A 265 34.62 28.84 39.56
C GLU A 265 36.11 28.82 39.89
N ASP A 266 36.93 28.82 38.84
CA ASP A 266 38.38 28.82 38.96
C ASP A 266 38.80 30.06 39.79
N PRO A 267 39.36 29.90 41.00
CA PRO A 267 39.61 31.02 41.91
C PRO A 267 40.58 32.06 41.32
N ASP A 268 41.33 31.64 40.31
CA ASP A 268 42.25 32.45 39.53
C ASP A 268 41.54 33.45 38.58
N ASP A 269 40.30 33.20 38.17
CA ASP A 269 39.52 34.12 37.31
C ASP A 269 39.09 35.39 38.05
N ALA A 270 39.00 35.33 39.38
CA ALA A 270 38.73 36.48 40.25
C ALA A 270 39.99 37.29 40.60
N HIS A 271 41.20 36.79 40.34
CA HIS A 271 42.44 37.48 40.70
C HIS A 271 42.65 38.71 39.78
N PRO A 272 42.77 39.94 40.32
CA PRO A 272 42.84 41.17 39.51
C PRO A 272 43.99 41.16 38.50
N GLU A 273 45.15 40.62 38.87
CA GLU A 273 46.31 40.47 37.98
C GLU A 273 46.03 39.59 36.74
N MET A 274 45.27 38.49 36.89
CA MET A 274 44.95 37.60 35.78
C MET A 274 43.97 38.25 34.80
N GLN A 275 43.01 39.03 35.30
CA GLN A 275 42.09 39.81 34.47
C GLN A 275 42.83 40.89 33.66
N GLU A 276 43.77 41.60 34.28
CA GLU A 276 44.63 42.56 33.59
C GLU A 276 45.50 41.89 32.53
N LEU A 277 46.07 40.73 32.82
CA LEU A 277 46.84 39.94 31.87
C LEU A 277 45.98 39.49 30.68
N ARG A 278 44.75 39.04 30.91
CA ARG A 278 43.79 38.69 29.83
C ARG A 278 43.40 39.91 29.00
N ALA A 279 43.13 41.05 29.64
CA ALA A 279 42.76 42.29 28.96
C ALA A 279 43.91 42.84 28.11
N THR A 280 45.13 42.83 28.63
CA THR A 280 46.34 43.22 27.89
C THR A 280 46.64 42.24 26.76
N ALA A 281 46.51 40.93 26.99
CA ALA A 281 46.66 39.92 25.94
C ALA A 281 45.63 40.07 24.80
N LYS A 282 44.36 40.39 25.11
CA LYS A 282 43.34 40.70 24.10
C LYS A 282 43.75 41.91 23.25
N LYS A 283 44.17 43.02 23.89
CA LYS A 283 44.67 44.22 23.18
C LYS A 283 45.88 43.92 22.29
N ILE A 284 46.80 43.06 22.75
CA ILE A 284 47.96 42.63 21.94
C ILE A 284 47.52 41.80 20.74
N ARG A 285 46.59 40.84 20.91
CA ARG A 285 46.07 40.02 19.81
C ARG A 285 45.35 40.86 18.76
N GLU A 286 44.53 41.81 19.19
CA GLU A 286 43.83 42.77 18.31
C GLU A 286 44.82 43.63 17.54
N ALA A 287 45.80 44.24 18.22
CA ALA A 287 46.84 45.05 17.58
C ALA A 287 47.67 44.22 16.58
N ARG A 288 47.97 42.96 16.90
CA ARG A 288 48.66 42.03 15.99
C ARG A 288 47.81 41.69 14.77
N ALA A 289 46.52 41.42 14.97
CA ALA A 289 45.59 41.14 13.88
C ALA A 289 45.47 42.33 12.92
N LEU A 290 45.34 43.55 13.45
CA LEU A 290 45.32 44.77 12.64
C LEU A 290 46.61 44.95 11.82
N ARG A 291 47.79 44.70 12.41
CA ARG A 291 49.07 44.75 11.65
C ARG A 291 49.14 43.68 10.55
N ILE A 292 48.61 42.49 10.79
CA ILE A 292 48.57 41.42 9.77
C ILE A 292 47.66 41.83 8.62
N LEU A 293 46.45 42.33 8.91
CA LEU A 293 45.51 42.83 7.91
C LEU A 293 46.11 43.98 7.11
N GLU A 294 46.76 44.93 7.78
CA GLU A 294 47.45 46.04 7.10
C GLU A 294 48.57 45.52 6.19
N SER A 295 49.36 44.55 6.65
CA SER A 295 50.43 43.92 5.87
C SER A 295 49.89 43.20 4.63
N GLN A 296 48.80 42.44 4.78
CA GLN A 296 48.13 41.78 3.66
C GLN A 296 47.57 42.79 2.66
N ALA A 297 46.90 43.85 3.13
CA ALA A 297 46.42 44.94 2.28
C ALA A 297 47.55 45.65 1.53
N ARG A 298 48.73 45.80 2.15
CA ARG A 298 49.95 46.32 1.50
C ARG A 298 50.58 45.33 0.51
N LYS A 299 50.36 44.01 0.64
CA LYS A 299 50.91 42.97 -0.25
C LYS A 299 49.99 42.67 -1.44
N LYS A 300 48.67 42.82 -1.30
CA LYS A 300 47.66 42.48 -2.31
C LYS A 300 47.62 43.43 -3.53
N LYS A 301 48.62 44.29 -3.72
CA LYS A 301 48.74 45.17 -4.89
C LYS A 301 49.76 44.56 -5.85
N GLU A 302 49.32 44.17 -7.05
CA GLU A 302 50.16 43.56 -8.11
C GLU A 302 51.23 44.50 -8.70
N LYS A 303 51.15 45.80 -8.43
CA LYS A 303 52.11 46.79 -8.94
C LYS A 303 53.38 46.85 -8.08
N GLY A 304 54.51 47.17 -8.71
CA GLY A 304 55.79 47.39 -8.03
C GLY A 304 55.68 48.39 -6.88
N ARG A 305 56.32 48.07 -5.74
CA ARG A 305 56.29 48.91 -4.54
C ARG A 305 57.22 50.12 -4.72
N ILE A 306 56.68 51.33 -4.53
CA ILE A 306 57.48 52.56 -4.51
C ILE A 306 58.36 52.53 -3.25
N SER A 307 59.63 52.93 -3.40
CA SER A 307 60.56 53.02 -2.28
C SER A 307 60.07 54.05 -1.24
N ARG A 308 60.47 53.90 0.03
CA ARG A 308 60.13 54.91 1.05
C ARG A 308 60.82 56.25 0.82
N ALA A 309 61.97 56.25 0.13
CA ALA A 309 62.73 57.47 -0.17
C ALA A 309 61.99 58.36 -1.18
N ASP A 310 61.30 57.76 -2.15
CA ASP A 310 60.57 58.50 -3.18
C ASP A 310 59.16 58.94 -2.72
N LYS A 311 58.72 58.49 -1.54
CA LYS A 311 57.38 58.76 -1.01
C LYS A 311 57.43 59.83 0.08
N GLY A 312 56.76 60.95 -0.15
CA GLY A 312 56.60 62.00 0.87
C GLY A 312 55.87 61.49 2.12
N VAL A 313 56.47 61.70 3.30
CA VAL A 313 55.88 61.36 4.60
C VAL A 313 55.14 62.58 5.16
N SER A 314 53.91 62.39 5.62
CA SER A 314 53.13 63.47 6.23
C SER A 314 53.55 63.66 7.70
N GLY A 315 54.02 64.86 8.06
CA GLY A 315 54.35 65.19 9.45
C GLY A 315 53.19 64.98 10.42
N LYS A 316 51.94 65.21 9.99
CA LYS A 316 50.75 64.97 10.83
C LYS A 316 50.54 63.48 11.15
N GLN A 317 50.80 62.59 10.20
CA GLN A 317 50.71 61.14 10.41
C GLN A 317 51.83 60.65 11.32
N MET A 318 53.05 61.18 11.13
CA MET A 318 54.18 60.88 12.00
C MET A 318 53.92 61.32 13.45
N LYS A 319 53.35 62.52 13.65
CA LYS A 319 52.96 63.02 14.99
C LYS A 319 51.94 62.11 15.67
N SER A 320 50.94 61.64 14.94
CA SER A 320 49.88 60.80 15.53
C SER A 320 50.34 59.37 15.81
N GLU A 321 51.20 58.78 14.97
CA GLU A 321 51.75 57.44 15.20
C GLU A 321 52.79 57.43 16.33
N LEU A 322 53.70 58.40 16.38
CA LEU A 322 54.68 58.51 17.47
C LEU A 322 54.03 58.97 18.79
N GLY A 323 53.00 59.81 18.71
CA GLY A 323 52.18 60.16 19.87
C GLY A 323 51.48 58.95 20.49
N LYS A 324 50.97 58.01 19.67
CA LYS A 324 50.42 56.73 20.16
C LYS A 324 51.46 55.84 20.84
N LEU A 325 52.74 55.99 20.49
CA LEU A 325 53.86 55.28 21.12
C LEU A 325 54.43 56.03 22.33
N GLY A 326 53.88 57.19 22.69
CA GLY A 326 54.30 57.97 23.86
C GLY A 326 55.46 58.94 23.62
N LEU A 327 55.84 59.20 22.35
CA LEU A 327 56.89 60.14 21.98
C LEU A 327 56.27 61.44 21.43
N PRO A 328 56.15 62.52 22.23
CA PRO A 328 55.60 63.77 21.75
C PRO A 328 56.61 64.49 20.84
N LEU A 329 56.25 64.68 19.57
CA LEU A 329 56.99 65.52 18.62
C LEU A 329 56.28 66.86 18.39
N ASP A 330 57.00 67.96 18.55
CA ASP A 330 56.50 69.28 18.20
C ASP A 330 56.93 69.67 16.78
N ILE A 331 56.03 69.43 15.83
CA ILE A 331 56.26 69.62 14.38
C ILE A 331 55.71 70.98 13.90
N SER A 332 55.34 71.86 14.84
CA SER A 332 54.66 73.13 14.56
C SER A 332 55.54 74.09 13.75
N ALA A 333 56.87 74.02 13.92
CA ALA A 333 57.84 74.86 13.21
C ALA A 333 58.10 74.44 11.74
N GLU A 334 57.97 73.15 11.41
CA GLU A 334 58.36 72.60 10.11
C GLU A 334 57.20 72.51 9.12
N VAL A 335 55.96 72.29 9.60
CA VAL A 335 54.76 72.21 8.75
C VAL A 335 54.32 73.58 8.23
N GLY A 336 54.74 74.68 8.86
CA GLY A 336 54.36 76.05 8.50
C GLY A 336 55.14 76.68 7.34
N ARG A 337 56.29 76.13 6.93
CA ARG A 337 57.23 76.79 5.99
C ARG A 337 56.88 76.64 4.51
N SER A 338 55.92 75.78 4.15
CA SER A 338 55.56 75.47 2.75
C SER A 338 54.18 76.02 2.33
N ARG A 339 53.81 77.21 2.81
CA ARG A 339 52.57 77.92 2.42
C ARG A 339 52.81 79.20 1.60
N SER A 340 54.02 79.45 1.12
CA SER A 340 54.31 80.61 0.27
C SER A 340 54.38 80.23 -1.23
N ARG A 341 53.60 80.97 -2.03
CA ARG A 341 53.56 81.01 -3.51
C ARG A 341 52.81 79.88 -4.22
N LYS A 342 51.49 80.06 -4.34
CA LYS A 342 50.75 79.73 -5.58
C LYS A 342 50.00 80.98 -6.06
N ALA A 343 50.70 81.76 -6.88
CA ALA A 343 50.06 82.62 -7.87
C ALA A 343 49.70 81.74 -9.10
N SER A 344 48.54 82.02 -9.69
CA SER A 344 48.04 81.56 -10.99
C SER A 344 48.23 80.07 -11.36
N ALA A 345 47.22 79.25 -11.06
CA ALA A 345 47.01 77.97 -11.73
C ALA A 345 45.52 77.83 -12.07
N VAL A 346 45.24 77.87 -13.37
CA VAL A 346 43.96 77.58 -14.03
C VAL A 346 43.21 76.42 -13.32
N GLU A 347 41.92 76.60 -13.08
CA GLU A 347 41.04 75.50 -12.65
C GLU A 347 41.03 74.41 -13.72
N ARG A 348 41.85 73.37 -13.52
CA ARG A 348 41.69 72.10 -14.21
C ARG A 348 40.53 71.39 -13.53
N ALA A 349 39.34 71.45 -14.13
CA ALA A 349 38.14 70.79 -13.66
C ALA A 349 38.45 69.31 -13.33
N LYS A 350 38.17 68.91 -12.09
CA LYS A 350 38.34 67.53 -11.59
C LYS A 350 37.21 66.59 -12.00
N THR A 351 36.41 66.98 -12.98
CA THR A 351 35.35 66.16 -13.56
C THR A 351 35.69 65.91 -15.03
N PRO A 352 35.71 64.65 -15.50
CA PRO A 352 35.84 64.39 -16.92
C PRO A 352 34.70 65.12 -17.65
N ASP A 353 35.04 65.74 -18.77
CA ASP A 353 34.11 66.51 -19.58
C ASP A 353 32.86 65.65 -19.88
N PRO A 354 31.65 66.02 -19.45
CA PRO A 354 30.46 65.19 -19.61
C PRO A 354 30.19 64.89 -21.09
N SER A 355 30.65 65.76 -21.99
CA SER A 355 30.64 65.55 -23.44
C SER A 355 31.50 64.35 -23.89
N HIS A 356 32.69 64.18 -23.30
CA HIS A 356 33.62 63.09 -23.58
C HIS A 356 33.13 61.76 -22.98
N VAL A 357 32.60 61.79 -21.74
CA VAL A 357 31.99 60.61 -21.12
C VAL A 357 30.77 60.14 -21.92
N ALA A 358 29.90 61.06 -22.33
CA ALA A 358 28.74 60.76 -23.17
C ALA A 358 29.11 60.34 -24.61
N ALA A 359 30.28 60.74 -25.13
CA ALA A 359 30.78 60.29 -26.43
C ALA A 359 31.28 58.84 -26.38
N VAL A 360 32.05 58.49 -25.35
CA VAL A 360 32.51 57.11 -25.10
C VAL A 360 31.32 56.17 -24.87
N GLU A 361 30.35 56.58 -24.05
CA GLU A 361 29.12 55.82 -23.79
C GLU A 361 28.23 55.64 -25.03
N ARG A 362 28.26 56.59 -25.99
CA ARG A 362 27.55 56.45 -27.28
C ARG A 362 28.24 55.50 -28.25
N SER A 363 29.58 55.45 -28.24
CA SER A 363 30.36 54.60 -29.14
C SER A 363 30.32 53.11 -28.80
N GLN A 364 30.16 52.75 -27.52
CA GLN A 364 30.17 51.36 -27.04
C GLN A 364 28.99 51.10 -26.10
N ARG A 365 27.76 51.23 -26.61
CA ARG A 365 26.58 50.87 -25.84
C ARG A 365 26.52 49.35 -25.64
N PRO A 366 26.42 48.84 -24.40
CA PRO A 366 26.28 47.40 -24.16
C PRO A 366 24.95 46.90 -24.74
N ARG A 367 24.97 45.68 -25.29
CA ARG A 367 23.82 45.09 -26.01
C ARG A 367 22.54 45.02 -25.16
N SER A 368 22.67 44.93 -23.84
CA SER A 368 21.55 44.94 -22.89
C SER A 368 20.81 46.29 -22.81
N ARG A 369 21.45 47.39 -23.23
CA ARG A 369 20.89 48.76 -23.21
C ARG A 369 20.44 49.25 -24.58
N LEU A 370 20.88 48.62 -25.66
CA LEU A 370 20.66 49.11 -27.04
C LEU A 370 19.19 49.14 -27.47
N GLY A 371 18.31 48.37 -26.81
CA GLY A 371 16.88 48.29 -27.09
C GLY A 371 15.96 48.88 -26.02
N VAL A 372 16.50 49.59 -25.03
CA VAL A 372 15.72 50.15 -23.92
C VAL A 372 15.84 51.67 -23.91
N ARG A 373 14.70 52.36 -23.87
CA ARG A 373 14.62 53.83 -24.01
C ARG A 373 15.30 54.57 -22.85
N ASP A 374 14.97 54.17 -21.61
CA ASP A 374 15.38 54.87 -20.38
C ASP A 374 16.05 53.93 -19.37
N GLU A 375 16.85 54.48 -18.46
CA GLU A 375 17.48 53.71 -17.38
C GLU A 375 16.46 53.05 -16.44
N ALA A 376 15.30 53.68 -16.24
CA ALA A 376 14.20 53.13 -15.46
C ALA A 376 13.68 51.83 -16.09
N MET A 377 13.41 51.84 -17.39
CA MET A 377 12.99 50.64 -18.13
C MET A 377 14.08 49.55 -18.13
N HIS A 378 15.37 49.93 -18.14
CA HIS A 378 16.46 48.95 -18.07
C HIS A 378 16.50 48.28 -16.68
N LYS A 379 16.25 49.04 -15.61
CA LYS A 379 16.12 48.49 -14.25
C LYS A 379 14.94 47.54 -14.15
N GLU A 380 13.79 47.88 -14.73
CA GLU A 380 12.61 46.99 -14.78
C GLU A 380 12.88 45.72 -15.60
N ALA A 381 13.52 45.84 -16.77
CA ALA A 381 13.90 44.68 -17.60
C ALA A 381 14.83 43.72 -16.84
N MET A 382 15.81 44.26 -16.10
CA MET A 382 16.70 43.47 -15.24
C MET A 382 15.95 42.80 -14.08
N GLN A 383 14.97 43.47 -13.48
CA GLN A 383 14.11 42.86 -12.45
C GLN A 383 13.28 41.71 -13.02
N ARG A 384 12.66 41.89 -14.18
CA ARG A 384 11.91 40.83 -14.87
C ARG A 384 12.80 39.64 -15.24
N SER A 385 14.02 39.88 -15.71
CA SER A 385 15.01 38.84 -15.99
C SER A 385 15.38 38.04 -14.74
N ARG A 386 15.64 38.72 -13.61
CA ARG A 386 15.88 38.04 -12.31
C ARG A 386 14.68 37.24 -11.83
N LEU A 387 13.47 37.72 -12.05
CA LEU A 387 12.25 37.01 -11.66
C LEU A 387 12.01 35.77 -12.53
N ALA A 388 12.28 35.85 -13.84
CA ALA A 388 12.28 34.68 -14.72
C ALA A 388 13.34 33.65 -14.31
N ALA A 389 14.50 34.11 -13.84
CA ALA A 389 15.59 33.24 -13.39
C ALA A 389 15.25 32.40 -12.15
N ARG A 390 14.32 32.84 -11.31
CA ARG A 390 13.88 32.08 -10.12
C ARG A 390 13.37 30.69 -10.47
N LYS A 391 12.71 30.52 -11.63
CA LYS A 391 12.12 29.22 -12.02
C LYS A 391 13.18 28.12 -12.23
N PHE A 392 14.34 28.46 -12.77
CA PHE A 392 15.43 27.49 -12.95
C PHE A 392 16.36 27.43 -11.74
N ALA A 393 16.49 28.53 -10.98
CA ALA A 393 17.22 28.54 -9.70
C ALA A 393 16.52 27.64 -8.65
N ALA A 394 15.19 27.64 -8.59
CA ALA A 394 14.42 26.74 -7.74
C ALA A 394 14.63 25.25 -8.07
N LYS A 395 15.00 24.95 -9.33
CA LYS A 395 15.36 23.61 -9.79
C LYS A 395 16.87 23.35 -9.74
N SER A 396 17.64 24.24 -9.11
CA SER A 396 19.10 24.18 -8.96
C SER A 396 19.86 23.97 -10.28
N ARG A 397 19.34 24.52 -11.38
CA ARG A 397 20.00 24.43 -12.71
C ARG A 397 21.18 25.39 -12.79
N LYS A 398 22.23 24.99 -13.51
CA LYS A 398 23.46 25.81 -13.67
C LYS A 398 23.22 27.10 -14.48
N GLY A 399 22.16 27.13 -15.30
CA GLY A 399 21.74 28.29 -16.10
C GLY A 399 20.62 27.92 -17.08
N GLU A 400 20.27 28.83 -17.99
CA GLU A 400 19.24 28.58 -19.01
C GLU A 400 19.62 27.50 -20.04
N ALA A 401 20.92 27.28 -20.23
CA ALA A 401 21.46 26.26 -21.13
C ALA A 401 21.38 24.85 -20.53
N ASP A 402 21.18 24.73 -19.20
CA ASP A 402 21.13 23.46 -18.50
C ASP A 402 19.72 22.85 -18.58
N ARG A 403 19.52 22.05 -19.62
CA ARG A 403 18.25 21.34 -19.92
C ARG A 403 18.40 19.83 -19.86
N HIS A 404 19.42 19.33 -19.15
CA HIS A 404 19.64 17.90 -19.01
C HIS A 404 18.47 17.24 -18.26
N ILE A 405 17.95 16.15 -18.82
CA ILE A 405 16.89 15.35 -18.19
C ILE A 405 17.57 14.09 -17.62
N PRO A 406 17.68 13.96 -16.29
CA PRO A 406 18.25 12.76 -15.69
C PRO A 406 17.33 11.56 -15.91
N ASP A 407 17.93 10.40 -16.16
CA ASP A 407 17.19 9.13 -16.18
C ASP A 407 16.97 8.65 -14.75
N LEU A 408 15.77 8.94 -14.21
CA LEU A 408 15.40 8.59 -12.83
C LEU A 408 15.16 7.09 -12.65
N LYS A 409 14.84 6.37 -13.74
CA LYS A 409 14.52 4.93 -13.70
C LYS A 409 15.30 4.19 -14.78
N PRO A 410 16.64 4.12 -14.63
CA PRO A 410 17.47 3.48 -15.65
C PRO A 410 17.15 2.00 -15.75
N LYS A 411 16.87 1.56 -16.98
CA LYS A 411 16.37 0.21 -17.27
C LYS A 411 17.23 -0.91 -16.68
N HIS A 412 18.55 -0.76 -16.67
CA HIS A 412 19.49 -1.76 -16.15
C HIS A 412 19.40 -1.96 -14.62
N LEU A 413 18.74 -1.07 -13.87
CA LEU A 413 18.46 -1.26 -12.44
C LEU A 413 17.09 -1.92 -12.20
N PHE A 414 16.11 -1.63 -13.05
CA PHE A 414 14.70 -1.99 -12.82
C PHE A 414 14.20 -3.15 -13.70
N SER A 415 15.01 -3.61 -14.65
CA SER A 415 14.65 -4.66 -15.60
C SER A 415 15.66 -5.80 -15.54
N GLY A 416 15.16 -7.04 -15.54
CA GLY A 416 15.99 -8.25 -15.41
C GLY A 416 15.97 -8.81 -13.98
N LYS A 417 16.26 -10.10 -13.86
CA LYS A 417 16.46 -10.80 -12.58
C LYS A 417 17.84 -11.43 -12.58
N ARG A 418 18.54 -11.38 -11.45
CA ARG A 418 19.85 -11.99 -11.31
C ARG A 418 19.71 -13.52 -11.35
N SER A 419 20.21 -14.15 -12.41
CA SER A 419 20.28 -15.60 -12.55
C SER A 419 21.56 -16.16 -11.91
N ILE A 420 21.65 -17.48 -11.81
CA ILE A 420 22.87 -18.18 -11.39
C ILE A 420 23.86 -18.14 -12.57
N GLY A 421 25.01 -17.47 -12.39
CA GLY A 421 26.00 -17.26 -13.44
C GLY A 421 26.63 -15.87 -13.43
N LYS A 422 26.98 -15.36 -14.63
CA LYS A 422 27.56 -14.01 -14.80
C LYS A 422 26.54 -12.94 -14.43
N THR A 423 26.98 -11.94 -13.67
CA THR A 423 26.16 -10.80 -13.26
C THR A 423 26.53 -9.54 -14.05
N GLU A 424 25.58 -8.62 -14.20
CA GLU A 424 25.74 -7.38 -14.98
C GLU A 424 26.54 -6.29 -14.26
N ARG A 425 26.62 -6.35 -12.92
CA ARG A 425 27.39 -5.41 -12.10
C ARG A 425 28.34 -6.17 -11.18
N ARG A 426 29.50 -5.59 -10.92
CA ARG A 426 30.55 -6.18 -10.10
C ARG A 426 30.16 -6.28 -8.63
#